data_AF-A0AAN7B796-F1
#
_entry.id   AF-A0AAN7B796-F1
#
_cell.length_a   1.000
_cell.length_b   1.000
_cell.length_c   1.000
_cell.angle_alpha   90.00
_cell.angle_beta   90.00
_cell.angle_gamma   90.00
#
_symmetry.space_group_name_H-M   'P 1'
#
loop_
_entity.id
_entity.type
_entity.pdbx_description
1 polymer ?
#
loop_
_entity_poly.entity_id
_entity_poly.type
_entity_poly.pdbx_seq_one_letter_code
_entity_poly.pdbx_strand_id
1 'polypeptide(L)'
;MTGLVLGAHCQLDVTTSSPGTVDSIKCAAVSCRVPLEQFLTKIKKYEVTLGPRASSSSIASSSKAALRKIKFINKGEDIDRLRKYLNVHLGTMNILLLEHGLQTMDVCSKALQDQCGSSQTSLRGIDNVVNSTATNVQSQTALVRSTHGILTSLYSMISGEVRSSLSQIARFTQNASLLSQRIFEAVVQLQGSVSAIRVDTRWTYFQPPVKVEDALGRVFPVPSEYSMSELHALLRCRFRKGPGRKLVEYGDFKLTNRRNKAMVDRACMPDLLPGLDIIMSIIIDVALGENAEVCPITECSSENTIPAPWGGGRTW
;
A
#
# COMPACT_ATOMS: atom_id res chain seq x y z
N MET A 1 49.99 18.22 3.32
CA MET A 1 50.21 16.97 4.09
C MET A 1 50.50 15.88 3.07
N THR A 2 51.76 15.76 2.66
CA THR A 2 52.78 14.82 3.18
C THR A 2 52.64 13.43 2.59
N GLY A 3 53.58 13.09 1.70
CA GLY A 3 54.02 11.71 1.49
C GLY A 3 53.72 11.10 0.12
N LEU A 4 54.43 11.52 -0.93
CA LEU A 4 54.70 10.64 -2.08
C LEU A 4 56.22 10.63 -2.29
N VAL A 5 56.83 9.66 -1.62
CA VAL A 5 58.28 9.42 -1.65
C VAL A 5 58.64 8.95 -3.05
N LEU A 6 59.43 9.77 -3.74
CA LEU A 6 60.25 9.38 -4.88
C LEU A 6 61.16 8.22 -4.47
N GLY A 7 60.70 7.00 -4.72
CA GLY A 7 61.48 5.78 -4.60
C GLY A 7 61.86 5.25 -5.98
N ALA A 8 62.50 6.07 -6.82
CA ALA A 8 63.05 5.62 -8.09
C ALA A 8 64.39 4.92 -7.84
N HIS A 9 64.33 3.69 -7.31
CA HIS A 9 65.39 2.72 -7.53
C HIS A 9 65.41 2.44 -9.04
N CYS A 10 66.30 3.09 -9.79
CA CYS A 10 66.61 2.75 -11.18
C CYS A 10 67.37 1.42 -11.21
N GLN A 11 66.67 0.34 -10.89
CA GLN A 11 67.01 -0.96 -11.43
C GLN A 11 66.59 -0.87 -12.91
N LEU A 12 67.52 -1.14 -13.82
CA LEU A 12 67.21 -1.35 -15.25
C LEU A 12 66.32 -2.60 -15.35
N ASP A 13 65.04 -2.46 -15.01
CA ASP A 13 64.06 -3.51 -15.15
C ASP A 13 63.80 -3.72 -16.64
N VAL A 14 64.21 -4.89 -17.10
CA VAL A 14 64.21 -5.37 -18.50
C VAL A 14 62.80 -5.55 -19.07
N THR A 15 61.75 -5.20 -18.33
CA THR A 15 60.37 -5.59 -18.62
C THR A 15 59.68 -4.74 -19.68
N THR A 16 60.22 -3.58 -20.08
CA THR A 16 59.57 -2.71 -21.10
C THR A 16 60.49 -2.15 -22.18
N SER A 17 61.81 -2.34 -22.11
CA SER A 17 62.75 -1.81 -23.11
C SER A 17 62.79 -2.68 -24.36
N SER A 18 62.99 -2.06 -25.54
CA SER A 18 63.41 -2.80 -26.75
C SER A 18 64.68 -3.59 -26.43
N PRO A 19 64.63 -4.95 -26.46
CA PRO A 19 65.74 -5.78 -25.99
C PRO A 19 67.06 -5.47 -26.73
N GLY A 20 66.96 -4.99 -27.98
CA GLY A 20 68.13 -4.66 -28.80
C GLY A 20 69.00 -3.51 -28.28
N THR A 21 68.43 -2.45 -27.69
CA THR A 21 69.23 -1.30 -27.24
C THR A 21 70.00 -1.61 -25.97
N VAL A 22 69.35 -2.28 -25.00
CA VAL A 22 69.98 -2.70 -23.75
C VAL A 22 71.08 -3.73 -23.99
N ASP A 23 70.86 -4.68 -24.91
CA ASP A 23 71.87 -5.68 -25.25
C ASP A 23 73.04 -5.08 -26.03
N SER A 24 72.80 -4.03 -26.83
CA SER A 24 73.87 -3.27 -27.49
C SER A 24 74.75 -2.51 -26.49
N ILE A 25 74.16 -1.91 -25.45
CA ILE A 25 74.89 -1.26 -24.36
C ILE A 25 75.74 -2.28 -23.59
N LYS A 26 75.16 -3.44 -23.24
CA LYS A 26 75.90 -4.53 -22.58
C LYS A 26 77.05 -5.05 -23.44
N CYS A 27 76.83 -5.23 -24.74
CA CYS A 27 77.85 -5.69 -25.68
C CYS A 27 79.01 -4.68 -25.81
N ALA A 28 78.72 -3.38 -25.88
CA ALA A 28 79.73 -2.31 -25.88
C ALA A 28 80.54 -2.30 -24.57
N ALA A 29 79.89 -2.46 -23.42
CA ALA A 29 80.55 -2.56 -22.12
C ALA A 29 81.46 -3.79 -22.02
N VAL A 30 80.98 -4.97 -22.46
CA VAL A 30 81.77 -6.21 -22.50
C VAL A 30 82.95 -6.09 -23.47
N SER A 31 82.81 -5.38 -24.58
CA SER A 31 83.89 -5.16 -25.56
C SER A 31 85.07 -4.33 -25.02
N CYS A 32 84.88 -3.60 -23.92
CA CYS A 32 85.96 -2.89 -23.22
C CYS A 32 86.78 -3.81 -22.30
N ARG A 33 86.21 -4.94 -21.89
CA ARG A 33 86.83 -5.87 -20.94
C ARG A 33 88.13 -6.46 -21.46
N VAL A 34 88.13 -6.97 -22.69
CA VAL A 34 89.28 -7.68 -23.27
C VAL A 34 90.51 -6.75 -23.40
N PRO A 35 90.42 -5.53 -23.96
CA PRO A 35 91.56 -4.61 -24.02
C PRO A 35 92.04 -4.14 -22.66
N LEU A 36 91.12 -3.96 -21.69
CA LEU A 36 91.47 -3.64 -20.31
C LEU A 36 92.26 -4.77 -19.65
N GLU A 37 91.81 -6.01 -19.74
CA GLU A 37 92.50 -7.18 -19.20
C GLU A 37 93.87 -7.40 -19.86
N GLN A 38 93.96 -7.21 -21.18
CA GLN A 38 95.22 -7.27 -21.93
C GLN A 38 96.19 -6.18 -21.48
N PHE A 39 95.70 -4.95 -21.31
CA PHE A 39 96.52 -3.85 -20.79
C PHE A 39 96.98 -4.14 -19.36
N LEU A 40 96.07 -4.51 -18.45
CA LEU A 40 96.37 -4.90 -17.07
C LEU A 40 97.44 -5.98 -16.99
N THR A 41 97.34 -7.01 -17.83
CA THR A 41 98.34 -8.08 -17.90
C THR A 41 99.71 -7.56 -18.36
N LYS A 42 99.76 -6.61 -19.31
CA LYS A 42 101.00 -5.94 -19.73
C LYS A 42 101.59 -5.08 -18.61
N ILE A 43 100.77 -4.33 -17.86
CA ILE A 43 101.24 -3.45 -16.78
C ILE A 43 101.57 -4.19 -15.47
N LYS A 44 100.99 -5.36 -15.22
CA LYS A 44 101.29 -6.23 -14.06
C LYS A 44 102.79 -6.53 -13.90
N LYS A 45 103.53 -6.62 -15.01
CA LYS A 45 105.00 -6.82 -15.00
C LYS A 45 105.77 -5.64 -14.39
N TYR A 46 105.15 -4.46 -14.33
CA TYR A 46 105.72 -3.23 -13.79
C TYR A 46 105.18 -2.89 -12.40
N GLU A 47 104.14 -3.61 -11.93
CA GLU A 47 103.51 -3.41 -10.62
C GLU A 47 104.51 -3.56 -9.46
N VAL A 48 105.41 -4.54 -9.56
CA VAL A 48 106.50 -4.78 -8.59
C VAL A 48 107.43 -3.56 -8.44
N THR A 49 107.52 -2.73 -9.49
CA THR A 49 108.39 -1.54 -9.54
C THR A 49 107.66 -0.20 -9.40
N LEU A 50 106.34 -0.19 -9.53
CA LEU A 50 105.48 1.01 -9.50
C LEU A 50 104.56 1.07 -8.29
N GLY A 51 104.37 -0.05 -7.57
CA GLY A 51 103.48 -0.11 -6.41
C GLY A 51 104.06 0.57 -5.16
N PRO A 52 103.22 0.99 -4.21
CA PRO A 52 103.63 1.55 -2.90
C PRO A 52 104.52 0.62 -2.07
N ARG A 53 104.54 -0.67 -2.44
CA ARG A 53 105.23 -1.76 -1.74
C ARG A 53 106.55 -2.17 -2.40
N ALA A 54 107.11 -1.34 -3.29
CA ALA A 54 108.44 -1.57 -3.85
C ALA A 54 109.48 -1.58 -2.71
N SER A 55 109.96 -2.75 -2.31
CA SER A 55 110.84 -2.93 -1.15
C SER A 55 112.15 -2.15 -1.32
N SER A 56 112.44 -1.24 -0.40
CA SER A 56 113.62 -0.37 -0.40
C SER A 56 114.95 -1.08 -0.09
N SER A 57 114.98 -2.40 -0.01
CA SER A 57 116.16 -3.16 0.41
C SER A 57 117.05 -3.55 -0.78
N SER A 58 117.81 -2.60 -1.33
CA SER A 58 119.19 -2.76 -1.87
C SER A 58 119.56 -1.61 -2.82
N ILE A 59 120.60 -0.86 -2.44
CA ILE A 59 121.15 0.31 -3.17
C ILE A 59 121.68 -0.08 -4.58
N ALA A 60 121.96 -1.37 -4.85
CA ALA A 60 122.39 -1.86 -6.16
C ALA A 60 121.23 -2.11 -7.16
N SER A 61 119.97 -1.97 -6.74
CA SER A 61 118.79 -2.18 -7.60
C SER A 61 118.15 -0.89 -8.14
N SER A 62 118.62 0.28 -7.68
CA SER A 62 118.03 1.60 -7.98
C SER A 62 118.10 1.98 -9.47
N SER A 63 119.21 1.67 -10.16
CA SER A 63 119.38 1.98 -11.59
C SER A 63 118.48 1.10 -12.48
N LYS A 64 118.29 -0.18 -12.14
CA LYS A 64 117.38 -1.09 -12.87
C LYS A 64 115.90 -0.72 -12.64
N ALA A 65 115.55 -0.23 -11.46
CA ALA A 65 114.21 0.28 -11.17
C ALA A 65 113.93 1.59 -11.95
N ALA A 66 114.88 2.52 -12.00
CA ALA A 66 114.78 3.74 -12.79
C ALA A 66 114.62 3.45 -14.30
N LEU A 67 115.40 2.51 -14.84
CA LEU A 67 115.28 2.08 -16.23
C LEU A 67 113.91 1.44 -16.55
N ARG A 68 113.34 0.66 -15.62
CA ARG A 68 111.98 0.10 -15.79
C ARG A 68 110.89 1.18 -15.74
N LYS A 69 111.06 2.22 -14.90
CA LYS A 69 110.18 3.40 -14.89
C LYS A 69 110.27 4.17 -16.21
N ILE A 70 111.47 4.42 -16.73
CA ILE A 70 111.66 5.06 -18.05
C ILE A 70 111.05 4.20 -19.17
N LYS A 71 111.24 2.87 -19.12
CA LYS A 71 110.63 1.94 -20.09
C LYS A 71 109.10 1.92 -20.02
N PHE A 72 108.51 2.11 -18.84
CA PHE A 72 107.08 2.28 -18.66
C PHE A 72 106.58 3.64 -19.19
N ILE A 73 107.32 4.73 -18.96
CA ILE A 73 107.01 6.04 -19.56
C ILE A 73 107.04 5.94 -21.10
N ASN A 74 107.97 5.16 -21.66
CA ASN A 74 108.04 4.89 -23.10
C ASN A 74 106.93 3.94 -23.62
N LYS A 75 106.00 3.50 -22.76
CA LYS A 75 104.75 2.81 -23.15
C LYS A 75 103.56 3.76 -23.32
N GLY A 76 103.80 5.08 -23.39
CA GLY A 76 102.78 6.08 -23.68
C GLY A 76 101.89 5.73 -24.88
N GLU A 77 102.45 5.10 -25.93
CA GLU A 77 101.68 4.65 -27.09
C GLU A 77 100.61 3.59 -26.76
N ASP A 78 100.93 2.59 -25.93
CA ASP A 78 99.97 1.56 -25.49
C ASP A 78 98.86 2.20 -24.63
N ILE A 79 99.20 3.21 -23.81
CA ILE A 79 98.25 3.97 -22.97
C ILE A 79 97.33 4.82 -23.85
N ASP A 80 97.89 5.57 -24.81
CA ASP A 80 97.14 6.41 -25.72
C ASP A 80 96.24 5.59 -26.62
N ARG A 81 96.69 4.41 -27.06
CA ARG A 81 95.87 3.47 -27.83
C ARG A 81 94.69 2.96 -27.01
N LEU A 82 94.92 2.54 -25.76
CA LEU A 82 93.83 2.11 -24.88
C LEU A 82 92.87 3.27 -24.60
N ARG A 83 93.39 4.47 -24.31
CA ARG A 83 92.58 5.67 -24.06
C ARG A 83 91.71 6.02 -25.25
N LYS A 84 92.27 6.01 -26.47
CA LYS A 84 91.52 6.22 -27.72
C LYS A 84 90.42 5.17 -27.88
N TYR A 85 90.74 3.89 -27.65
CA TYR A 85 89.76 2.81 -27.75
C TYR A 85 88.62 2.96 -26.73
N LEU A 86 88.94 3.22 -25.45
CA LEU A 86 87.94 3.42 -24.40
C LEU A 86 87.09 4.66 -24.65
N ASN A 87 87.67 5.76 -25.12
CA ASN A 87 86.93 6.97 -25.43
C ASN A 87 85.89 6.74 -26.54
N VAL A 88 86.23 5.93 -27.56
CA VAL A 88 85.27 5.55 -28.62
C VAL A 88 84.11 4.76 -28.02
N HIS A 89 84.38 3.71 -27.24
CA HIS A 89 83.31 2.90 -26.64
C HIS A 89 82.49 3.66 -25.59
N LEU A 90 83.10 4.55 -24.81
CA LEU A 90 82.40 5.44 -23.89
C LEU A 90 81.46 6.39 -24.65
N GLY A 91 81.92 6.92 -25.79
CA GLY A 91 81.10 7.71 -26.71
C GLY A 91 79.90 6.91 -27.20
N THR A 92 80.11 5.68 -27.67
CA THR A 92 79.04 4.79 -28.12
C THR A 92 78.05 4.47 -27.00
N MET A 93 78.52 4.13 -25.79
CA MET A 93 77.63 3.86 -24.65
C MET A 93 76.79 5.08 -24.28
N ASN A 94 77.39 6.28 -24.27
CA ASN A 94 76.65 7.52 -24.00
C ASN A 94 75.56 7.78 -25.03
N ILE A 95 75.85 7.56 -26.33
CA ILE A 95 74.85 7.69 -27.39
C ILE A 95 73.71 6.67 -27.19
N LEU A 96 74.03 5.40 -26.95
CA LEU A 96 73.03 4.36 -26.74
C LEU A 96 72.17 4.60 -25.49
N LEU A 97 72.76 5.12 -24.40
CA LEU A 97 72.03 5.48 -23.19
C LEU A 97 71.09 6.67 -23.43
N LEU A 98 71.54 7.69 -24.18
CA LEU A 98 70.70 8.81 -24.58
C LEU A 98 69.55 8.35 -25.48
N GLU A 99 69.83 7.50 -26.47
CA GLU A 99 68.81 6.92 -27.34
C GLU A 99 67.76 6.12 -26.54
N HIS A 100 68.21 5.25 -25.62
CA HIS A 100 67.32 4.51 -24.74
C HIS A 100 66.47 5.43 -23.86
N GLY A 101 67.07 6.50 -23.32
CA GLY A 101 66.37 7.52 -22.55
C GLY A 101 65.26 8.20 -23.36
N LEU A 102 65.56 8.59 -24.60
CA LEU A 102 64.58 9.19 -25.52
C LEU A 102 63.44 8.23 -25.88
N GLN A 103 63.75 6.97 -26.19
CA GLN A 103 62.73 5.96 -26.47
C GLN A 103 61.80 5.73 -25.27
N THR A 104 62.37 5.66 -24.06
CA THR A 104 61.59 5.48 -22.83
C THR A 104 60.69 6.68 -22.57
N MET A 105 61.18 7.91 -22.80
CA MET A 105 60.39 9.13 -22.67
C MET A 105 59.25 9.19 -23.70
N ASP A 106 59.48 8.77 -24.95
CA ASP A 106 58.45 8.73 -25.99
C ASP A 106 57.33 7.75 -25.63
N VAL A 107 57.67 6.54 -25.18
CA VAL A 107 56.69 5.55 -24.71
C VAL A 107 55.89 6.07 -23.52
N CYS A 108 56.57 6.67 -22.54
CA CYS A 108 55.92 7.27 -21.37
C CYS A 108 54.99 8.43 -21.78
N SER A 109 55.44 9.28 -22.71
CA SER A 109 54.64 10.40 -23.23
C SER A 109 53.37 9.92 -23.94
N LYS A 110 53.48 8.85 -24.76
CA LYS A 110 52.30 8.25 -25.41
C LYS A 110 51.32 7.67 -24.40
N ALA A 111 51.81 6.93 -23.40
CA ALA A 111 50.97 6.39 -22.34
C ALA A 111 50.25 7.49 -21.54
N LEU A 112 50.94 8.60 -21.25
CA LEU A 112 50.34 9.77 -20.59
C LEU A 112 49.30 10.45 -21.48
N GLN A 113 49.56 10.57 -22.79
CA GLN A 113 48.61 11.14 -23.73
C GLN A 113 47.34 10.29 -23.87
N ASP A 114 47.48 8.97 -23.94
CA ASP A 114 46.35 8.04 -23.98
C ASP A 114 45.52 8.10 -22.68
N GLN A 115 46.19 8.17 -21.53
CA GLN A 115 45.52 8.30 -20.23
C GLN A 115 44.80 9.66 -20.10
N CYS A 116 45.42 10.74 -20.59
CA CYS A 116 44.80 12.06 -20.62
C CYS A 116 43.57 12.08 -21.55
N GLY A 117 43.67 11.46 -22.72
CA GLY A 117 42.56 11.30 -23.66
C GLY A 117 41.39 10.53 -23.05
N SER A 118 41.66 9.42 -22.37
CA SER A 118 40.65 8.64 -21.64
C SER A 118 39.99 9.44 -20.50
N SER A 119 40.78 10.22 -19.76
CA SER A 119 40.24 11.09 -18.71
C SER A 119 39.34 12.19 -19.29
N GLN A 120 39.73 12.76 -20.43
CA GLN A 120 38.95 13.79 -21.11
C GLN A 120 37.62 13.27 -21.67
N THR A 121 37.60 12.04 -22.23
CA THR A 121 36.35 11.42 -22.70
C THR A 121 35.42 11.10 -21.53
N SER A 122 35.96 10.64 -20.40
CA SER A 122 35.19 10.43 -19.16
C SER A 122 34.56 11.72 -18.65
N LEU A 123 35.34 12.81 -18.56
CA LEU A 123 34.83 14.13 -18.15
C LEU A 123 33.74 14.64 -19.08
N ARG A 124 33.89 14.47 -20.39
CA ARG A 124 32.86 14.84 -21.37
C ARG A 124 31.59 13.98 -21.23
N GLY A 125 31.76 12.70 -20.90
CA GLY A 125 30.64 11.80 -20.56
C GLY A 125 29.87 12.28 -19.33
N ILE A 126 30.59 12.67 -18.27
CA ILE A 126 30.00 13.23 -17.04
C ILE A 126 29.23 14.52 -17.36
N ASP A 127 29.81 15.44 -18.13
CA ASP A 127 29.17 16.71 -18.47
C ASP A 127 27.86 16.50 -19.27
N ASN A 128 27.86 15.55 -20.22
CA ASN A 128 26.65 15.17 -20.95
C ASN A 128 25.55 14.62 -20.04
N VAL A 129 25.92 13.78 -19.06
CA VAL A 129 24.97 13.23 -18.08
C VAL A 129 24.42 14.34 -17.19
N VAL A 130 25.28 15.21 -16.65
CA VAL A 130 24.87 16.34 -15.81
C VAL A 130 23.90 17.26 -16.55
N ASN A 131 24.21 17.62 -17.80
CA ASN A 131 23.33 18.45 -18.62
C ASN A 131 21.98 17.77 -18.89
N SER A 132 21.98 16.46 -19.18
CA SER A 132 20.74 15.69 -19.39
C SER A 132 19.90 15.59 -18.11
N THR A 133 20.54 15.43 -16.95
CA THR A 133 19.85 15.43 -15.66
C THR A 133 19.25 16.79 -15.35
N ALA A 134 19.96 17.88 -15.62
CA ALA A 134 19.45 19.24 -15.42
C ALA A 134 18.18 19.51 -16.25
N THR A 135 18.17 19.12 -17.54
CA THR A 135 16.98 19.27 -18.39
C THR A 135 15.81 18.40 -17.91
N ASN A 136 16.07 17.20 -17.40
CA ASN A 136 15.04 16.31 -16.88
C ASN A 136 14.44 16.84 -15.56
N VAL A 137 15.26 17.40 -14.67
CA VAL A 137 14.77 18.02 -13.43
C VAL A 137 13.88 19.23 -13.74
N GLN A 138 14.24 20.03 -14.75
CA GLN A 138 13.43 21.18 -15.17
C GLN A 138 12.06 20.75 -15.70
N SER A 139 11.99 19.70 -16.54
CA SER A 139 10.72 19.20 -17.06
C SER A 139 9.85 18.57 -15.96
N GLN A 140 10.44 17.84 -15.02
CA GLN A 140 9.73 17.30 -13.86
C GLN A 140 9.18 18.42 -12.95
N THR A 141 9.94 19.49 -12.74
CA THR A 141 9.48 20.65 -11.96
C THR A 141 8.27 21.33 -12.60
N ALA A 142 8.24 21.43 -13.93
CA ALA A 142 7.09 21.97 -14.65
C ALA A 142 5.85 21.08 -14.48
N LEU A 143 6.00 19.75 -14.57
CA LEU A 143 4.91 18.80 -14.33
C LEU A 143 4.36 18.89 -12.91
N VAL A 144 5.22 18.93 -11.89
CA VAL A 144 4.81 19.06 -10.48
C VAL A 144 4.05 20.36 -10.25
N ARG A 145 4.49 21.47 -10.85
CA ARG A 145 3.78 22.75 -10.74
C ARG A 145 2.39 22.67 -11.40
N SER A 146 2.29 22.00 -12.55
CA SER A 146 1.01 21.81 -13.25
C SER A 146 0.04 20.95 -12.44
N THR A 147 0.50 19.81 -11.89
CA THR A 147 -0.34 18.92 -11.09
C THR A 147 -0.80 19.60 -9.80
N HIS A 148 0.07 20.38 -9.17
CA HIS A 148 -0.30 21.18 -8.00
C HIS A 148 -1.41 22.19 -8.32
N GLY A 149 -1.32 22.91 -9.45
CA GLY A 149 -2.35 23.85 -9.88
C GLY A 149 -3.72 23.20 -10.11
N ILE A 150 -3.74 22.01 -10.72
CA ILE A 150 -4.98 21.23 -10.92
C ILE A 150 -5.59 20.82 -9.57
N LEU A 151 -4.77 20.34 -8.64
CA LEU A 151 -5.23 19.94 -7.29
C LEU A 151 -5.81 21.12 -6.51
N THR A 152 -5.15 22.30 -6.57
CA THR A 152 -5.68 23.52 -5.96
C THR A 152 -7.03 23.91 -6.57
N SER A 153 -7.16 23.81 -7.89
CA SER A 153 -8.43 24.09 -8.58
C SER A 153 -9.54 23.11 -8.16
N LEU A 154 -9.26 21.80 -8.14
CA LEU A 154 -10.20 20.78 -7.69
C LEU A 154 -10.62 21.01 -6.23
N TYR A 155 -9.67 21.34 -5.36
CA TYR A 155 -9.96 21.66 -3.97
C TYR A 155 -10.88 22.88 -3.85
N SER A 156 -10.63 23.94 -4.63
CA SER A 156 -11.48 25.14 -4.63
C SER A 156 -12.91 24.86 -5.13
N MET A 157 -13.05 23.99 -6.14
CA MET A 157 -14.34 23.58 -6.69
C MET A 157 -15.14 22.77 -5.66
N ILE A 158 -14.53 21.72 -5.08
CA ILE A 158 -15.17 20.86 -4.08
C ILE A 158 -15.54 21.67 -2.83
N SER A 159 -14.62 22.49 -2.31
CA SER A 159 -14.90 23.31 -1.13
C SER A 159 -16.00 24.36 -1.38
N GLY A 160 -16.04 24.94 -2.58
CA GLY A 160 -17.12 25.85 -3.01
C GLY A 160 -18.48 25.17 -3.09
N GLU A 161 -18.56 24.01 -3.75
CA GLU A 161 -19.79 23.23 -3.90
C GLU A 161 -20.32 22.72 -2.56
N VAL A 162 -19.44 22.15 -1.71
CA VAL A 162 -19.81 21.65 -0.39
C VAL A 162 -20.32 22.80 0.49
N ARG A 163 -19.67 23.96 0.46
CA ARG A 163 -20.11 25.14 1.21
C ARG A 163 -21.47 25.63 0.73
N SER A 164 -21.70 25.66 -0.57
CA SER A 164 -23.00 26.02 -1.16
C SER A 164 -24.09 25.05 -0.73
N SER A 165 -23.84 23.75 -0.84
CA SER A 165 -24.78 22.69 -0.44
C SER A 165 -25.15 22.77 1.05
N LEU A 166 -24.16 22.92 1.93
CA LEU A 166 -24.41 23.11 3.37
C LEU A 166 -25.26 24.35 3.65
N SER A 167 -25.03 25.45 2.93
CA SER A 167 -25.84 26.66 3.07
C SER A 167 -27.30 26.46 2.64
N GLN A 168 -27.55 25.63 1.62
CA GLN A 168 -28.89 25.30 1.17
C GLN A 168 -29.60 24.40 2.18
N ILE A 169 -28.92 23.40 2.73
CA ILE A 169 -29.46 22.53 3.79
C ILE A 169 -29.84 23.36 5.01
N ALA A 170 -28.96 24.26 5.46
CA ALA A 170 -29.24 25.13 6.59
C ALA A 170 -30.52 25.97 6.39
N ARG A 171 -30.71 26.54 5.19
CA ARG A 171 -31.93 27.28 4.83
C ARG A 171 -33.17 26.39 4.80
N PHE A 172 -33.06 25.18 4.25
CA PHE A 172 -34.16 24.23 4.22
C PHE A 172 -34.59 23.82 5.63
N THR A 173 -33.64 23.50 6.51
CA THR A 173 -33.90 23.16 7.92
C THR A 173 -34.58 24.32 8.66
N GLN A 174 -34.14 25.57 8.42
CA GLN A 174 -34.78 26.75 8.99
C GLN A 174 -36.23 26.92 8.51
N ASN A 175 -36.51 26.66 7.24
CA ASN A 175 -37.87 26.74 6.71
C ASN A 175 -38.75 25.61 7.26
N ALA A 176 -38.21 24.40 7.38
CA ALA A 176 -38.93 23.26 7.92
C ALA A 176 -39.27 23.45 9.40
N SER A 177 -38.36 24.01 10.20
CA SER A 177 -38.61 24.32 11.62
C SER A 177 -39.70 25.40 11.77
N LEU A 178 -39.64 26.46 10.96
CA LEU A 178 -40.65 27.51 10.95
C LEU A 178 -42.03 26.99 10.50
N LEU A 179 -42.08 26.11 9.51
CA LEU A 179 -43.33 25.48 9.08
C LEU A 179 -43.90 24.59 10.18
N SER A 180 -43.05 23.81 10.85
CA SER A 180 -43.46 22.93 11.96
C SER A 180 -44.01 23.73 13.14
N GLN A 181 -43.39 24.88 13.46
CA GLN A 181 -43.88 25.81 14.47
C GLN A 181 -45.27 26.35 14.12
N ARG A 182 -45.50 26.76 12.87
CA ARG A 182 -46.81 27.25 12.41
C ARG A 182 -47.89 26.18 12.46
N ILE A 183 -47.57 24.95 12.07
CA ILE A 183 -48.52 23.82 12.15
C ILE A 183 -48.89 23.55 13.61
N PHE A 184 -47.88 23.50 14.49
CA PHE A 184 -48.10 23.29 15.92
C PHE A 184 -48.99 24.39 16.51
N GLU A 185 -48.70 25.66 16.20
CA GLU A 185 -49.51 26.80 16.63
C GLU A 185 -50.96 26.68 16.15
N ALA A 186 -51.19 26.33 14.88
CA ALA A 186 -52.53 26.12 14.34
C ALA A 186 -53.27 24.97 15.05
N VAL A 187 -52.59 23.85 15.31
CA VAL A 187 -53.17 22.71 16.03
C VAL A 187 -53.56 23.09 17.47
N VAL A 188 -52.70 23.86 18.16
CA VAL A 188 -53.00 24.34 19.52
C VAL A 188 -54.19 25.30 19.53
N GLN A 189 -54.27 26.22 18.57
CA GLN A 189 -55.43 27.12 18.42
C GLN A 189 -56.73 26.35 18.15
N LEU A 190 -56.67 25.31 17.31
CA LEU A 190 -57.81 24.42 17.05
C LEU A 190 -58.20 23.64 18.31
N GLN A 191 -57.26 23.10 19.07
CA GLN A 191 -57.54 22.40 20.33
C GLN A 191 -58.20 23.30 21.37
N GLY A 192 -57.74 24.55 21.50
CA GLY A 192 -58.36 25.54 22.38
C GLY A 192 -59.80 25.84 21.98
N SER A 193 -60.06 25.96 20.67
CA SER A 193 -61.39 26.19 20.13
C SER A 193 -62.31 24.98 20.28
N VAL A 194 -61.78 23.77 20.09
CA VAL A 194 -62.53 22.50 20.25
C VAL A 194 -62.80 22.20 21.72
N SER A 195 -61.90 22.54 22.64
CA SER A 195 -62.12 22.33 24.08
C SER A 195 -63.16 23.30 24.66
N ALA A 196 -63.35 24.47 24.04
CA ALA A 196 -64.43 25.40 24.37
C ALA A 196 -65.81 24.89 23.89
N ILE A 197 -65.85 24.09 22.84
CA ILE A 197 -67.04 23.39 22.36
C ILE A 197 -67.10 22.04 23.08
N ARG A 198 -67.90 21.91 24.14
CA ARG A 198 -68.27 20.57 24.64
C ARG A 198 -68.96 19.82 23.49
N VAL A 199 -68.20 19.01 22.75
CA VAL A 199 -68.74 18.12 21.73
C VAL A 199 -69.75 17.25 22.45
N ASP A 200 -71.03 17.46 22.15
CA ASP A 200 -72.11 16.71 22.77
C ASP A 200 -72.04 15.27 22.24
N THR A 201 -71.38 14.40 23.00
CA THR A 201 -71.16 13.00 22.63
C THR A 201 -72.47 12.22 22.52
N ARG A 202 -73.60 12.81 22.93
CA ARG A 202 -74.96 12.27 22.70
C ARG A 202 -75.29 12.08 21.22
N TRP A 203 -74.59 12.78 20.30
CA TRP A 203 -74.82 12.69 18.85
C TRP A 203 -73.64 12.09 18.07
N THR A 204 -72.65 11.53 18.77
CA THR A 204 -71.49 10.90 18.13
C THR A 204 -71.56 9.39 18.31
N TYR A 205 -71.31 8.63 17.23
CA TYR A 205 -71.32 7.15 17.15
C TYR A 205 -70.22 6.45 17.98
N PHE A 206 -69.80 7.04 19.11
CA PHE A 206 -68.81 6.49 20.04
C PHE A 206 -69.47 5.74 21.20
N GLN A 207 -70.55 5.01 20.94
CA GLN A 207 -71.05 4.05 21.92
C GLN A 207 -70.10 2.84 21.98
N PRO A 208 -69.81 2.29 23.18
CA PRO A 208 -69.01 1.07 23.28
C PRO A 208 -69.64 -0.06 22.45
N PRO A 209 -68.92 -0.65 21.48
CA PRO A 209 -69.48 -1.68 20.62
C PRO A 209 -69.87 -2.91 21.44
N VAL A 210 -70.92 -3.60 20.99
CA VAL A 210 -71.33 -4.89 21.50
C VAL A 210 -70.28 -5.91 21.08
N LYS A 211 -69.72 -6.65 22.04
CA LYS A 211 -68.79 -7.74 21.75
C LYS A 211 -69.60 -8.99 21.49
N VAL A 212 -69.42 -9.62 20.34
CA VAL A 212 -70.08 -10.87 20.00
C VAL A 212 -69.02 -11.93 19.79
N GLU A 213 -69.10 -13.02 20.53
CA GLU A 213 -68.33 -14.24 20.33
C GLU A 213 -69.22 -15.24 19.60
N ASP A 214 -68.82 -15.67 18.40
CA ASP A 214 -69.58 -16.67 17.65
C ASP A 214 -69.38 -18.09 18.19
N ALA A 215 -70.16 -19.05 17.68
CA ALA A 215 -70.08 -20.44 18.13
C ALA A 215 -68.75 -21.15 17.82
N LEU A 216 -67.85 -20.51 17.05
CA LEU A 216 -66.49 -20.99 16.77
C LEU A 216 -65.44 -20.24 17.63
N GLY A 217 -65.87 -19.45 18.61
CA GLY A 217 -65.00 -18.69 19.52
C GLY A 217 -64.43 -17.40 18.92
N ARG A 218 -64.90 -16.96 17.75
CA ARG A 218 -64.39 -15.74 17.10
C ARG A 218 -65.10 -14.52 17.67
N VAL A 219 -64.32 -13.61 18.25
CA VAL A 219 -64.83 -12.35 18.82
C VAL A 219 -64.81 -11.24 17.77
N PHE A 220 -65.87 -10.45 17.69
CA PHE A 220 -65.98 -9.30 16.81
C PHE A 220 -66.86 -8.20 17.39
N PRO A 221 -66.59 -6.92 17.08
CA PRO A 221 -67.42 -5.81 17.50
C PRO A 221 -68.64 -5.66 16.59
N VAL A 222 -69.79 -5.38 17.18
CA VAL A 222 -71.03 -4.99 16.51
C VAL A 222 -71.43 -3.61 17.03
N PRO A 223 -71.75 -2.63 16.17
CA PRO A 223 -72.27 -1.35 16.61
C PRO A 223 -73.51 -1.53 17.50
N SER A 224 -73.60 -0.83 18.62
CA SER A 224 -74.74 -0.96 19.53
C SER A 224 -76.04 -0.43 18.94
N GLU A 225 -75.94 0.36 17.87
CA GLU A 225 -77.07 0.85 17.09
C GLU A 225 -77.74 -0.24 16.26
N TYR A 226 -77.10 -1.42 16.11
CA TYR A 226 -77.69 -2.51 15.35
C TYR A 226 -78.87 -3.11 16.11
N SER A 227 -79.95 -3.33 15.38
CA SER A 227 -81.09 -4.11 15.82
C SER A 227 -80.72 -5.60 15.93
N MET A 228 -81.51 -6.35 16.70
CA MET A 228 -81.34 -7.80 16.79
C MET A 228 -81.43 -8.51 15.42
N SER A 229 -82.24 -7.99 14.50
CA SER A 229 -82.37 -8.54 13.14
C SER A 229 -81.10 -8.34 12.31
N GLU A 230 -80.43 -7.19 12.44
CA GLU A 230 -79.14 -6.91 11.80
C GLU A 230 -78.03 -7.79 12.37
N LEU A 231 -78.03 -8.03 13.68
CA LEU A 231 -77.12 -9.00 14.30
C LEU A 231 -77.35 -10.41 13.75
N HIS A 232 -78.60 -10.85 13.62
CA HIS A 232 -78.92 -12.16 13.04
C HIS A 232 -78.49 -12.27 11.57
N ALA A 233 -78.70 -11.21 10.78
CA ALA A 233 -78.23 -11.15 9.40
C ALA A 233 -76.70 -11.23 9.30
N LEU A 234 -75.99 -10.52 10.19
CA LEU A 234 -74.53 -10.56 10.30
C LEU A 234 -74.04 -11.99 10.63
N LEU A 235 -74.66 -12.65 11.61
CA LEU A 235 -74.33 -14.03 11.97
C LEU A 235 -74.54 -15.01 10.80
N ARG A 236 -75.68 -14.92 10.11
CA ARG A 236 -75.94 -15.73 8.89
C ARG A 236 -74.89 -15.50 7.81
N CYS A 237 -74.46 -14.25 7.62
CA CYS A 237 -73.40 -13.93 6.67
C CYS A 237 -72.05 -14.55 7.08
N ARG A 238 -71.71 -14.53 8.37
CA ARG A 238 -70.45 -15.13 8.87
C ARG A 238 -70.41 -16.66 8.82
N PHE A 239 -71.57 -17.31 8.94
CA PHE A 239 -71.72 -18.77 8.80
C PHE A 239 -72.12 -19.19 7.39
N ARG A 240 -72.00 -18.31 6.38
CA ARG A 240 -72.32 -18.64 4.97
C ARG A 240 -71.50 -19.81 4.42
N LYS A 241 -70.31 -20.06 4.99
CA LYS A 241 -69.43 -21.20 4.69
C LYS A 241 -68.83 -21.74 5.99
N GLY A 242 -68.56 -23.05 6.01
CA GLY A 242 -67.90 -23.72 7.14
C GLY A 242 -68.85 -24.39 8.14
N PRO A 243 -68.31 -24.90 9.26
CA PRO A 243 -69.04 -25.68 10.23
C PRO A 243 -70.18 -24.88 10.85
N GLY A 244 -71.33 -25.52 10.99
CA GLY A 244 -72.53 -24.91 11.58
C GLY A 244 -73.37 -24.09 10.60
N ARG A 245 -72.97 -23.96 9.33
CA ARG A 245 -73.73 -23.22 8.30
C ARG A 245 -75.23 -23.53 8.31
N LYS A 246 -75.59 -24.82 8.17
CA LYS A 246 -76.99 -25.26 8.07
C LYS A 246 -77.77 -24.89 9.33
N LEU A 247 -77.18 -25.13 10.50
CA LEU A 247 -77.81 -24.86 11.81
C LEU A 247 -78.05 -23.35 11.99
N VAL A 248 -77.10 -22.50 11.62
CA VAL A 248 -77.27 -21.03 11.68
C VAL A 248 -78.26 -20.52 10.63
N GLU A 249 -78.32 -21.16 9.46
CA GLU A 249 -79.29 -20.86 8.39
C GLU A 249 -80.73 -21.20 8.83
N TYR A 250 -80.93 -22.33 9.52
CA TYR A 250 -82.23 -22.73 10.08
C TYR A 250 -82.62 -21.98 11.35
N GLY A 251 -81.68 -21.25 11.99
CA GLY A 251 -81.94 -20.53 13.24
C GLY A 251 -81.74 -21.37 14.49
N ASP A 252 -81.06 -22.52 14.37
CA ASP A 252 -80.74 -23.44 15.47
C ASP A 252 -79.53 -22.94 16.27
N PHE A 253 -79.62 -21.70 16.78
CA PHE A 253 -78.61 -21.11 17.64
C PHE A 253 -79.25 -20.23 18.71
N LYS A 254 -78.50 -19.96 19.77
CA LYS A 254 -78.92 -19.14 20.91
C LYS A 254 -77.87 -18.08 21.22
N LEU A 255 -78.35 -16.86 21.47
CA LEU A 255 -77.52 -15.75 21.93
C LEU A 255 -77.72 -15.54 23.45
N THR A 256 -76.62 -15.51 24.18
CA THR A 256 -76.62 -15.35 25.64
C THR A 256 -75.66 -14.23 26.05
N ASN A 257 -76.01 -13.48 27.09
CA ASN A 257 -75.12 -12.47 27.62
C ASN A 257 -74.07 -13.16 28.50
N ARG A 258 -72.79 -12.94 28.19
CA ARG A 258 -71.65 -13.56 28.88
C ARG A 258 -71.65 -13.33 30.39
N ARG A 259 -72.11 -12.16 30.84
CA ARG A 259 -72.04 -11.74 32.25
C ARG A 259 -73.12 -12.37 33.11
N ASN A 260 -74.38 -12.35 32.66
CA ASN A 260 -75.53 -12.76 33.46
C ASN A 260 -76.19 -14.05 32.95
N LYS A 261 -75.68 -14.64 31.86
CA LYS A 261 -76.23 -15.83 31.19
C LYS A 261 -77.69 -15.68 30.74
N ALA A 262 -78.23 -14.46 30.75
CA ALA A 262 -79.58 -14.21 30.28
C ALA A 262 -79.63 -14.40 28.77
N MET A 263 -80.69 -15.05 28.30
CA MET A 263 -80.97 -15.15 26.87
C MET A 263 -81.21 -13.76 26.31
N VAL A 264 -80.41 -13.37 25.32
CA VAL A 264 -80.51 -12.06 24.66
C VAL A 264 -81.66 -12.05 23.66
N ASP A 265 -81.96 -13.22 23.08
CA ASP A 265 -83.02 -13.44 22.08
C ASP A 265 -84.44 -13.48 22.67
N ARG A 266 -84.71 -12.78 23.78
CA ARG A 266 -86.08 -12.58 24.23
C ARG A 266 -86.73 -11.54 23.32
N ALA A 267 -87.93 -11.80 22.84
CA ALA A 267 -88.79 -10.88 22.08
C ALA A 267 -89.05 -9.50 22.75
N CYS A 268 -88.47 -9.25 23.93
CA CYS A 268 -88.62 -8.05 24.75
C CYS A 268 -87.39 -7.12 24.72
N MET A 269 -86.31 -7.47 24.01
CA MET A 269 -85.12 -6.60 23.83
C MET A 269 -85.06 -6.13 22.37
N PRO A 270 -85.63 -4.96 22.04
CA PRO A 270 -85.60 -4.45 20.67
C PRO A 270 -84.18 -4.06 20.22
N ASP A 271 -83.34 -3.60 21.16
CA ASP A 271 -82.04 -2.97 20.84
C ASP A 271 -80.86 -3.60 21.59
N LEU A 272 -79.68 -3.54 20.97
CA LEU A 272 -78.42 -3.95 21.58
C LEU A 272 -77.90 -2.87 22.54
N LEU A 273 -77.71 -3.22 23.81
CA LEU A 273 -77.18 -2.27 24.78
C LEU A 273 -75.68 -2.00 24.54
N PRO A 274 -75.20 -0.74 24.62
CA PRO A 274 -73.78 -0.43 24.50
C PRO A 274 -72.91 -1.20 25.48
N GLY A 275 -71.81 -1.78 24.98
CA GLY A 275 -70.85 -2.55 25.77
C GLY A 275 -71.36 -3.93 26.23
N LEU A 276 -72.48 -4.41 25.68
CA LEU A 276 -72.98 -5.76 25.89
C LEU A 276 -71.97 -6.80 25.38
N ASP A 277 -71.92 -7.96 26.03
CA ASP A 277 -71.03 -9.07 25.68
C ASP A 277 -71.89 -10.31 25.44
N ILE A 278 -71.96 -10.75 24.19
CA ILE A 278 -72.84 -11.79 23.69
C ILE A 278 -72.01 -13.01 23.29
N ILE A 279 -72.41 -14.19 23.73
CA ILE A 279 -71.89 -15.47 23.28
C ILE A 279 -72.99 -16.20 22.50
N MET A 280 -72.64 -16.68 21.32
CA MET A 280 -73.47 -17.53 20.49
C MET A 280 -73.18 -19.01 20.78
N SER A 281 -74.22 -19.82 20.84
CA SER A 281 -74.13 -21.28 20.93
C SER A 281 -75.03 -21.93 19.90
N ILE A 282 -74.58 -22.97 19.22
CA ILE A 282 -75.38 -23.73 18.26
C ILE A 282 -76.15 -24.82 18.99
N ILE A 283 -77.42 -25.01 18.65
CA ILE A 283 -78.29 -26.04 19.20
C ILE A 283 -78.21 -27.27 18.29
N ILE A 284 -78.06 -28.45 18.87
CA ILE A 284 -77.93 -29.71 18.14
C ILE A 284 -78.90 -30.71 18.77
N ASP A 285 -79.93 -31.10 18.01
CA ASP A 285 -80.99 -32.02 18.47
C ASP A 285 -80.58 -33.51 18.45
N VAL A 286 -79.29 -33.79 18.30
CA VAL A 286 -78.78 -35.17 18.33
C VAL A 286 -78.52 -35.55 19.78
N ALA A 287 -79.13 -36.64 20.24
CA ALA A 287 -78.77 -37.27 21.50
C ALA A 287 -77.33 -37.78 21.41
N LEU A 288 -76.36 -36.94 21.80
CA LEU A 288 -74.97 -37.34 21.90
C LEU A 288 -74.88 -38.33 23.06
N GLY A 289 -74.50 -39.57 22.76
CA GLY A 289 -74.09 -40.51 23.80
C GLY A 289 -72.97 -39.91 24.65
N GLU A 290 -72.83 -40.36 25.90
CA GLU A 290 -71.85 -39.81 26.85
C GLU A 290 -70.41 -39.75 26.30
N ASN A 291 -70.11 -40.65 25.35
CA ASN A 291 -68.81 -40.85 24.69
C ASN A 291 -68.76 -40.37 23.22
N ALA A 292 -69.51 -39.35 22.82
CA ALA A 292 -69.23 -38.72 21.54
C ALA A 292 -67.80 -38.13 21.59
N GLU A 293 -66.87 -38.72 20.84
CA GLU A 293 -65.46 -38.29 20.73
C GLU A 293 -65.24 -37.30 19.59
N VAL A 294 -66.23 -37.11 18.71
CA VAL A 294 -66.14 -36.22 17.54
C VAL A 294 -67.25 -35.20 17.55
N CYS A 295 -66.92 -33.95 17.23
CA CYS A 295 -67.89 -32.87 17.15
C CYS A 295 -69.03 -33.21 16.16
N PRO A 296 -70.31 -33.13 16.56
CA PRO A 296 -71.44 -33.45 15.69
C PRO A 296 -71.70 -32.42 14.60
N ILE A 297 -71.05 -31.25 14.66
CA ILE A 297 -71.16 -30.24 13.62
C ILE A 297 -70.38 -30.73 12.40
N THR A 298 -71.07 -31.00 11.29
CA THR A 298 -70.44 -31.37 10.03
C THR A 298 -69.37 -30.34 9.64
N GLU A 299 -68.17 -30.82 9.24
CA GLU A 299 -66.97 -30.01 8.94
C GLU A 299 -66.21 -29.48 10.17
N CYS A 300 -66.64 -29.81 11.39
CA CYS A 300 -65.86 -29.59 12.61
C CYS A 300 -65.03 -30.84 12.93
N SER A 301 -63.70 -30.76 12.79
CA SER A 301 -62.77 -31.85 13.08
C SER A 301 -62.27 -31.86 14.53
N SER A 302 -63.00 -31.24 15.46
CA SER A 302 -62.64 -31.26 16.88
C SER A 302 -62.90 -32.63 17.51
N GLU A 303 -61.86 -33.19 18.14
CA GLU A 303 -61.89 -34.47 18.86
C GLU A 303 -61.89 -34.28 20.40
N ASN A 304 -61.60 -33.06 20.87
CA ASN A 304 -61.58 -32.75 22.29
C ASN A 304 -62.87 -32.06 22.69
N THR A 305 -63.45 -32.47 23.82
CA THR A 305 -64.64 -31.83 24.38
C THR A 305 -64.46 -31.51 25.84
N ILE A 306 -64.85 -30.30 26.23
CA ILE A 306 -64.87 -29.84 27.62
C ILE A 306 -66.32 -29.50 27.97
N PRO A 307 -66.83 -29.90 29.15
CA PRO A 307 -68.12 -29.42 29.64
C PRO A 307 -68.14 -27.89 29.62
N ALA A 308 -69.16 -27.30 29.01
CA ALA A 308 -69.25 -25.84 28.97
C ALA A 308 -69.28 -25.31 30.42
N PRO A 309 -68.49 -24.27 30.77
CA PRO A 309 -68.38 -23.75 32.14
C PRO A 309 -69.71 -23.33 32.77
N TRP A 310 -70.75 -23.22 31.96
CA TRP A 310 -72.04 -22.61 32.28
C TRP A 310 -73.16 -23.62 32.50
N GLY A 311 -72.90 -24.93 32.32
CA GLY A 311 -73.88 -26.02 32.46
C GLY A 311 -74.75 -26.24 31.22
N GLY A 312 -75.15 -27.49 30.96
CA GLY A 312 -76.11 -27.84 29.89
C GLY A 312 -75.59 -27.85 28.45
N GLY A 313 -74.26 -27.89 28.24
CA GLY A 313 -73.64 -27.94 26.91
C GLY A 313 -72.17 -28.35 26.94
N ARG A 314 -71.53 -28.46 25.77
CA ARG A 314 -70.12 -28.82 25.60
C ARG A 314 -69.44 -27.82 24.66
N THR A 315 -68.17 -27.50 24.95
CA THR A 315 -67.27 -26.81 24.03
C THR A 315 -66.40 -27.88 23.37
N TRP A 316 -66.29 -27.81 22.04
CA TRP A 316 -65.47 -28.68 21.20
C TRP A 316 -64.30 -27.88 20.63
#